data_AF-W1VA76-F1
#
_entry.id   AF-W1VA76-F1
#
_cell.length_a   1.000
_cell.length_b   1.000
_cell.length_c   1.000
_cell.angle_alpha   90.00
_cell.angle_beta   90.00
_cell.angle_gamma   90.00
#
_symmetry.space_group_name_H-M   'P 1'
#
loop_
_entity.id
_entity.type
_entity.pdbx_description
1 polymer ?
#
loop_
_entity_poly.entity_id
_entity_poly.type
_entity_poly.pdbx_seq_one_letter_code
_entity_poly.pdbx_strand_id
1 'polypeptide(L)'
;TIAECVEDITFAYDRLLPVVDPLRVDLVSAGTHPFADPLVQRVTDAERYSRLVDRTRLWGHQMLIFGTHVHVGLEDRDKALPILKALLTRTAHLQCLSASSPFWDGEATGYADNRAMMFQQLPTAGAPHQLDTWADLEAYAGDMIHTGVIEEFSEVRWDVRPSPQARHHRGTRLRRRHQPH
;
A
#
# COMPACT_ATOMS: atom_id res chain seq x y z
N THR A 1 -3.63 -2.85 -19.03
CA THR A 1 -5.00 -3.36 -18.82
C THR A 1 -5.00 -4.25 -17.60
N ILE A 2 -6.16 -4.70 -17.09
CA ILE A 2 -6.19 -5.66 -15.97
C ILE A 2 -5.44 -6.94 -16.33
N ALA A 3 -5.61 -7.46 -17.55
CA ALA A 3 -4.91 -8.64 -18.03
C ALA A 3 -3.39 -8.46 -18.01
N GLU A 4 -2.87 -7.33 -18.52
CA GLU A 4 -1.44 -7.03 -18.48
C GLU A 4 -0.91 -6.95 -17.04
N CYS A 5 -1.68 -6.38 -16.10
CA CYS A 5 -1.27 -6.35 -14.68
C CYS A 5 -1.20 -7.75 -14.06
N VAL A 6 -2.15 -8.63 -14.41
CA VAL A 6 -2.13 -10.03 -13.95
C VAL A 6 -0.92 -10.76 -14.54
N GLU A 7 -0.65 -10.58 -15.83
CA GLU A 7 0.54 -11.14 -16.49
C GLU A 7 1.85 -10.67 -15.83
N ASP A 8 1.95 -9.38 -15.48
CA ASP A 8 3.12 -8.84 -14.79
C ASP A 8 3.31 -9.47 -13.40
N ILE A 9 2.24 -9.68 -12.64
CA ILE A 9 2.30 -10.35 -11.33
C ILE A 9 2.73 -11.81 -11.48
N THR A 10 2.13 -12.55 -12.41
CA THR A 10 2.50 -13.94 -12.70
C THR A 10 3.96 -14.03 -13.13
N PHE A 11 4.40 -13.14 -14.02
CA PHE A 11 5.80 -13.08 -14.45
C PHE A 11 6.76 -12.82 -13.28
N ALA A 12 6.42 -11.88 -12.38
CA ALA A 12 7.24 -11.60 -11.21
C ALA A 12 7.31 -12.80 -10.25
N TYR A 13 6.18 -13.47 -10.03
CA TYR A 13 6.10 -14.69 -9.21
C TYR A 13 6.98 -15.80 -9.79
N ASP A 14 6.83 -16.11 -11.08
CA ASP A 14 7.61 -17.16 -11.78
C ASP A 14 9.12 -16.87 -11.75
N ARG A 15 9.51 -15.59 -11.75
CA ARG A 15 10.91 -15.17 -11.63
C ARG A 15 11.49 -15.36 -10.23
N LEU A 16 10.66 -15.32 -9.20
CA LEU A 16 11.09 -15.50 -7.82
C LEU A 16 11.20 -16.97 -7.43
N LEU A 17 10.39 -17.86 -8.00
CA LEU A 17 10.38 -19.29 -7.67
C LEU A 17 11.80 -19.93 -7.67
N PRO A 18 12.63 -19.79 -8.73
CA PRO A 18 13.96 -20.40 -8.75
C PRO A 18 14.92 -19.85 -7.68
N VAL A 19 14.61 -18.67 -7.11
CA VAL A 19 15.41 -18.04 -6.06
C VAL A 19 14.96 -18.53 -4.68
N VAL A 20 13.65 -18.69 -4.45
CA VAL A 20 13.11 -19.06 -3.14
C VAL A 20 13.10 -20.57 -2.90
N ASP A 21 12.98 -21.40 -3.96
CA ASP A 21 12.97 -22.86 -3.84
C ASP A 21 14.23 -23.42 -3.15
N PRO A 22 15.47 -23.04 -3.55
CA PRO A 22 16.67 -23.55 -2.88
C PRO A 22 16.80 -23.06 -1.43
N LEU A 23 16.17 -21.93 -1.09
CA LEU A 23 16.12 -21.38 0.26
C LEU A 23 15.04 -22.04 1.13
N ARG A 24 14.18 -22.90 0.54
CA ARG A 24 13.02 -23.51 1.19
C ARG A 24 12.08 -22.46 1.78
N VAL A 25 11.86 -21.38 1.03
CA VAL A 25 10.96 -20.28 1.39
C VAL A 25 9.77 -20.32 0.45
N ASP A 26 8.56 -20.24 1.01
CA ASP A 26 7.33 -20.09 0.23
C ASP A 26 6.91 -18.63 0.14
N LEU A 27 6.22 -18.29 -0.95
CA LEU A 27 5.59 -16.99 -1.15
C LEU A 27 4.10 -17.08 -0.77
N VAL A 28 3.64 -16.13 0.04
CA VAL A 28 2.24 -16.04 0.47
C VAL A 28 1.69 -14.64 0.24
N SER A 29 0.39 -14.56 -0.05
CA SER A 29 -0.36 -13.32 -0.09
C SER A 29 -1.37 -13.31 1.05
N ALA A 30 -1.15 -12.45 2.05
CA ALA A 30 -2.04 -12.25 3.19
C ALA A 30 -1.88 -10.83 3.74
N GLY A 31 -2.90 -10.29 4.40
CA GLY A 31 -2.82 -8.95 5.01
C GLY A 31 -1.86 -8.87 6.20
N THR A 32 -1.66 -10.00 6.89
CA THR A 32 -0.79 -10.17 8.06
C THR A 32 -0.14 -11.54 8.01
N HIS A 33 1.02 -11.68 8.66
CA HIS A 33 1.59 -13.00 8.90
C HIS A 33 0.86 -13.65 10.09
N PRO A 34 0.44 -14.93 10.02
CA PRO A 34 -0.46 -15.51 11.02
C PRO A 34 0.16 -15.64 12.43
N PHE A 35 1.46 -15.89 12.53
CA PHE A 35 2.14 -16.18 13.80
C PHE A 35 3.48 -15.45 14.00
N ALA A 36 3.79 -14.46 13.17
CA ALA A 36 5.04 -13.73 13.36
C ALA A 36 4.82 -12.66 14.42
N ASP A 37 5.75 -12.59 15.38
CA ASP A 37 5.76 -11.51 16.36
C ASP A 37 6.22 -10.22 15.67
N PRO A 38 5.35 -9.21 15.55
CA PRO A 38 5.67 -7.98 14.84
C PRO A 38 6.80 -7.17 15.52
N LEU A 39 7.02 -7.34 16.82
CA LEU A 39 7.99 -6.55 17.59
C LEU A 39 9.44 -7.00 17.40
N VAL A 40 9.68 -8.23 16.93
CA VAL A 40 11.02 -8.83 16.84
C VAL A 40 11.53 -8.98 15.40
N GLN A 41 10.92 -8.30 14.44
CA GLN A 41 11.30 -8.40 13.02
C GLN A 41 12.57 -7.61 12.69
N ARG A 42 13.43 -8.21 11.85
CA ARG A 42 14.67 -7.56 11.37
C ARG A 42 14.33 -6.53 10.29
N VAL A 43 14.81 -5.30 10.47
CA VAL A 43 14.60 -4.23 9.49
C VAL A 43 15.88 -3.91 8.73
N THR A 44 15.75 -3.80 7.41
CA THR A 44 16.87 -3.66 6.46
C THR A 44 17.29 -2.20 6.23
N ASP A 45 16.38 -1.24 6.40
CA ASP A 45 16.62 0.20 6.20
C ASP A 45 16.41 0.95 7.53
N ALA A 46 17.47 0.99 8.34
CA ALA A 46 17.42 1.47 9.71
C ALA A 46 17.04 2.95 9.82
N GLU A 47 17.43 3.81 8.87
CA GLU A 47 17.21 5.26 8.98
C GLU A 47 15.77 5.65 8.69
N ARG A 48 15.20 5.16 7.57
CA ARG A 48 13.78 5.39 7.25
C ARG A 48 12.87 4.72 8.27
N TYR A 49 13.25 3.53 8.74
CA TYR A 49 12.51 2.83 9.79
C TYR A 49 12.56 3.57 11.13
N SER A 50 13.74 4.06 11.55
CA SER A 50 13.88 4.82 12.80
C SER A 50 12.99 6.05 12.78
N ARG A 51 12.95 6.81 11.67
CA ARG A 51 12.06 7.98 11.55
C ARG A 51 10.58 7.61 11.65
N LEU A 52 10.17 6.53 11.00
CA LEU A 52 8.79 6.04 11.08
C LEU A 52 8.44 5.63 12.53
N VAL A 53 9.31 4.86 13.17
CA VAL A 53 9.16 4.40 14.56
C VAL A 53 9.18 5.56 15.54
N ASP A 54 10.04 6.55 15.37
CA ASP A 54 10.09 7.71 16.27
C ASP A 54 8.79 8.51 16.25
N ARG A 55 8.15 8.60 15.08
CA ARG A 55 6.86 9.29 14.91
C ARG A 55 5.66 8.47 15.37
N THR A 56 5.68 7.16 15.14
CA THR A 56 4.50 6.28 15.35
C THR A 56 4.61 5.40 16.61
N ARG A 57 5.78 5.40 17.25
CA ARG A 57 6.12 4.70 18.50
C ARG A 57 5.65 3.24 18.45
N LEU A 58 4.87 2.82 19.44
CA LEU A 58 4.36 1.46 19.58
C LEU A 58 3.73 0.94 18.28
N TRP A 59 2.94 1.77 17.60
CA TRP A 59 2.26 1.38 16.37
C TRP A 59 3.22 1.15 15.22
N GLY A 60 4.31 1.91 15.14
CA GLY A 60 5.36 1.71 14.13
C GLY A 60 6.00 0.34 14.21
N HIS A 61 6.28 -0.11 15.43
CA HIS A 61 6.80 -1.45 15.69
C HIS A 61 5.81 -2.56 15.33
N GLN A 62 4.52 -2.24 15.22
CA GLN A 62 3.49 -3.21 14.88
C GLN A 62 3.14 -3.24 13.38
N MET A 63 3.83 -2.48 12.52
CA MET A 63 3.50 -2.39 11.08
C MET A 63 4.02 -3.59 10.25
N LEU A 64 3.94 -4.82 10.79
CA LEU A 64 4.14 -6.06 10.02
C LEU A 64 2.85 -6.43 9.27
N ILE A 65 2.48 -5.57 8.33
CA ILE A 65 1.28 -5.70 7.53
C ILE A 65 1.62 -5.61 6.05
N PHE A 66 0.88 -6.32 5.21
CA PHE A 66 1.10 -6.38 3.76
C PHE A 66 -0.18 -5.98 3.04
N GLY A 67 -0.08 -5.30 1.91
CA GLY A 67 -1.25 -4.87 1.16
C GLY A 67 -1.00 -4.83 -0.32
N THR A 68 -2.04 -5.08 -1.10
CA THR A 68 -2.03 -4.87 -2.55
C THR A 68 -2.50 -3.46 -2.84
N HIS A 69 -1.69 -2.68 -3.56
CA HIS A 69 -2.06 -1.32 -3.96
C HIS A 69 -2.43 -1.30 -5.44
N VAL A 70 -3.59 -0.70 -5.76
CA VAL A 70 -4.07 -0.54 -7.14
C VAL A 70 -3.91 0.91 -7.55
N HIS A 71 -3.18 1.14 -8.63
CA HIS A 71 -2.99 2.47 -9.21
C HIS A 71 -3.82 2.60 -10.49
N VAL A 72 -4.69 3.61 -10.53
CA VAL A 72 -5.49 3.94 -11.70
C VAL A 72 -4.99 5.26 -12.27
N GLY A 73 -4.45 5.22 -13.49
CA GLY A 73 -4.04 6.42 -14.20
C GLY A 73 -5.26 7.22 -14.64
N LEU A 74 -5.23 8.54 -14.40
CA LEU A 74 -6.26 9.47 -14.83
C LEU A 74 -5.73 10.33 -15.97
N GLU A 75 -6.59 10.62 -16.94
CA GLU A 75 -6.31 11.50 -18.07
C GLU A 75 -6.32 12.98 -17.69
N ASP A 76 -7.03 13.31 -16.61
CA ASP A 76 -7.15 14.67 -16.10
C ASP A 76 -7.16 14.63 -14.56
N ARG A 77 -6.41 15.55 -13.96
CA ARG A 77 -6.29 15.74 -12.52
C ARG A 77 -7.62 16.13 -11.88
N ASP A 78 -8.44 16.90 -12.57
CA ASP A 78 -9.70 17.41 -12.03
C ASP A 78 -10.74 16.29 -11.81
N LYS A 79 -10.49 15.09 -12.36
CA LYS A 79 -11.28 13.88 -12.12
C LYS A 79 -10.92 13.16 -10.82
N ALA A 80 -9.76 13.45 -10.22
CA ALA A 80 -9.26 12.70 -9.08
C ALA A 80 -10.18 12.76 -7.86
N LEU A 81 -10.64 13.96 -7.47
CA LEU A 81 -11.51 14.12 -6.29
C LEU A 81 -12.94 13.59 -6.52
N PRO A 82 -13.60 13.84 -7.68
CA PRO A 82 -14.87 13.18 -7.99
C PRO A 82 -14.79 11.66 -7.97
N ILE A 83 -13.74 11.06 -8.55
CA ILE A 83 -13.53 9.60 -8.55
C ILE A 83 -13.28 9.10 -7.12
N LEU A 84 -12.45 9.80 -6.35
CA LEU A 84 -12.20 9.46 -4.95
C LEU A 84 -13.51 9.45 -4.16
N LYS A 85 -14.33 10.50 -4.25
CA LYS A 85 -15.66 10.56 -3.60
C LYS A 85 -16.55 9.37 -3.99
N ALA A 86 -16.58 9.02 -5.28
CA ALA A 86 -17.33 7.85 -5.74
C ALA A 86 -16.79 6.53 -5.16
N LEU A 87 -15.47 6.35 -5.11
CA LEU A 87 -14.84 5.15 -4.55
C LEU A 87 -15.12 4.97 -3.06
N LEU A 88 -15.21 6.06 -2.30
CA LEU A 88 -15.53 6.00 -0.86
C LEU A 88 -16.89 5.37 -0.57
N THR A 89 -17.84 5.47 -1.50
CA THR A 89 -19.14 4.78 -1.38
C THR A 89 -19.01 3.25 -1.49
N ARG A 90 -17.86 2.75 -1.95
CA ARG A 90 -17.58 1.33 -2.23
C ARG A 90 -16.43 0.76 -1.39
N THR A 91 -15.66 1.57 -0.68
CA THR A 91 -14.47 1.11 0.09
C THR A 91 -14.78 -0.05 1.03
N ALA A 92 -15.91 -0.03 1.74
CA ALA A 92 -16.29 -1.12 2.63
C ALA A 92 -16.50 -2.47 1.90
N HIS A 93 -17.04 -2.44 0.68
CA HIS A 93 -17.22 -3.65 -0.13
C HIS A 93 -15.87 -4.17 -0.63
N LEU A 94 -14.98 -3.27 -1.08
CA LEU A 94 -13.64 -3.64 -1.51
C LEU A 94 -12.85 -4.28 -0.35
N GLN A 95 -12.90 -3.66 0.84
CA GLN A 95 -12.28 -4.20 2.05
C GLN A 95 -12.78 -5.60 2.36
N CYS A 96 -14.10 -5.81 2.33
CA CYS A 96 -14.71 -7.10 2.60
C CYS A 96 -14.24 -8.19 1.63
N LEU A 97 -14.11 -7.87 0.34
CA LEU A 97 -13.64 -8.79 -0.68
C LEU A 97 -12.14 -9.10 -0.58
N SER A 98 -11.34 -8.17 -0.07
CA SER A 98 -9.88 -8.31 0.07
C SER A 98 -9.42 -8.80 1.44
N ALA A 99 -10.34 -8.97 2.39
CA ALA A 99 -10.05 -9.36 3.77
C ALA A 99 -9.27 -10.68 3.82
N SER A 100 -8.05 -10.64 4.38
CA SER A 100 -7.10 -11.76 4.33
C SER A 100 -6.14 -11.78 5.52
N SER A 101 -6.58 -11.28 6.67
CA SER A 101 -5.76 -11.21 7.89
C SER A 101 -6.57 -11.48 9.16
N PRO A 102 -7.07 -12.70 9.35
CA PRO A 102 -7.82 -13.03 10.55
C PRO A 102 -6.95 -13.31 11.79
N PHE A 103 -5.65 -13.50 11.62
CA PHE A 103 -4.69 -13.82 12.68
C PHE A 103 -3.69 -12.69 12.92
N TRP A 104 -3.20 -12.59 14.15
CA TRP A 104 -2.15 -11.66 14.57
C TRP A 104 -1.33 -12.27 15.71
N ASP A 105 -0.01 -12.37 15.54
CA ASP A 105 0.91 -12.89 16.56
C ASP A 105 0.48 -14.27 17.14
N GLY A 106 -0.04 -15.13 16.28
CA GLY A 106 -0.46 -16.50 16.63
C GLY A 106 -1.91 -16.58 17.11
N GLU A 107 -2.58 -15.45 17.31
CA GLU A 107 -3.92 -15.38 17.87
C GLU A 107 -4.99 -15.14 16.80
N ALA A 108 -6.13 -15.80 16.95
CA ALA A 108 -7.32 -15.52 16.14
C ALA A 108 -7.97 -14.21 16.64
N THR A 109 -7.98 -13.19 15.79
CA THR A 109 -8.36 -11.82 16.20
C THR A 109 -9.88 -11.61 16.30
N GLY A 110 -10.67 -12.51 15.69
CA GLY A 110 -12.11 -12.33 15.49
C GLY A 110 -12.48 -11.40 14.34
N TYR A 111 -11.52 -10.70 13.73
CA TYR A 111 -11.71 -9.91 12.51
C TYR A 111 -11.46 -10.76 11.26
N ALA A 112 -12.10 -10.43 10.15
CA ALA A 112 -11.69 -10.95 8.83
C ALA A 112 -10.44 -10.22 8.29
N ASP A 113 -10.30 -8.93 8.65
CA ASP A 113 -9.22 -8.05 8.23
C ASP A 113 -8.63 -7.26 9.42
N ASN A 114 -7.76 -7.90 10.20
CA ASN A 114 -7.03 -7.23 11.28
C ASN A 114 -6.05 -6.16 10.77
N ARG A 115 -5.49 -6.32 9.56
CA ARG A 115 -4.61 -5.32 8.95
C ARG A 115 -5.28 -3.95 8.89
N ALA A 116 -6.55 -3.90 8.52
CA ALA A 116 -7.31 -2.66 8.49
C ALA A 116 -7.31 -1.94 9.84
N MET A 117 -7.55 -2.69 10.93
CA MET A 117 -7.58 -2.17 12.30
C MET A 117 -6.21 -1.64 12.74
N MET A 118 -5.15 -2.35 12.37
CA MET A 118 -3.77 -1.94 12.63
C MET A 118 -3.40 -0.66 11.89
N PHE A 119 -3.78 -0.56 10.61
CA PHE A 119 -3.40 0.58 9.77
C PHE A 119 -4.03 1.89 10.27
N GLN A 120 -5.24 1.83 10.83
CA GLN A 120 -5.95 2.98 11.42
C GLN A 120 -5.23 3.62 12.61
N GLN A 121 -4.23 2.96 13.20
CA GLN A 121 -3.45 3.52 14.31
C GLN A 121 -2.44 4.58 13.86
N LEU A 122 -2.21 4.71 12.54
CA LEU A 122 -1.32 5.74 12.00
C LEU A 122 -2.02 7.10 11.95
N PRO A 123 -1.35 8.21 12.31
CA PRO A 123 -1.99 9.54 12.44
C PRO A 123 -2.68 10.08 11.19
N THR A 124 -2.28 9.62 9.99
CA THR A 124 -2.80 10.08 8.70
C THR A 124 -3.58 8.99 7.97
N ALA A 125 -3.94 7.91 8.64
CA ALA A 125 -4.65 6.78 8.05
C ALA A 125 -6.16 6.90 8.12
N GLY A 126 -6.82 6.13 7.24
CA GLY A 126 -8.27 6.02 7.17
C GLY A 126 -8.90 6.76 6.01
N ALA A 127 -10.17 7.10 6.15
CA ALA A 127 -10.92 7.76 5.08
C ALA A 127 -10.36 9.17 4.81
N PRO A 128 -10.17 9.54 3.53
CA PRO A 128 -9.71 10.87 3.14
C PRO A 128 -10.74 11.95 3.50
N HIS A 129 -10.24 13.15 3.77
CA HIS A 129 -11.11 14.32 3.93
C HIS A 129 -11.90 14.60 2.65
N GLN A 130 -13.13 15.06 2.81
CA GLN A 130 -13.99 15.40 1.67
C GLN A 130 -13.63 16.79 1.17
N LEU A 131 -12.71 16.84 0.21
CA LEU A 131 -12.22 18.06 -0.43
C LEU A 131 -12.94 18.27 -1.76
N ASP A 132 -13.16 19.53 -2.17
CA ASP A 132 -13.94 19.86 -3.36
C ASP A 132 -13.07 20.15 -4.58
N THR A 133 -11.95 20.84 -4.37
CA THR A 133 -11.06 21.26 -5.43
C THR A 133 -9.64 20.71 -5.23
N TRP A 134 -8.88 20.62 -6.32
CA TRP A 134 -7.48 20.24 -6.23
C TRP A 134 -6.65 21.22 -5.39
N ALA A 135 -7.01 22.51 -5.41
CA ALA A 135 -6.38 23.52 -4.57
C ALA A 135 -6.60 23.23 -3.08
N ASP A 136 -7.75 22.69 -2.67
CA ASP A 136 -8.01 22.28 -1.28
C ASP A 136 -7.11 21.11 -0.86
N LEU A 137 -6.81 20.19 -1.79
CA LEU A 137 -5.87 19.09 -1.54
C LEU A 137 -4.44 19.60 -1.40
N GLU A 138 -4.03 20.54 -2.24
CA GLU A 138 -2.72 21.18 -2.16
C GLU A 138 -2.57 21.99 -0.87
N ALA A 139 -3.61 22.72 -0.46
CA ALA A 139 -3.64 23.43 0.81
C ALA A 139 -3.55 22.47 2.01
N TYR A 140 -4.36 21.41 2.03
CA TYR A 140 -4.30 20.37 3.05
C TYR A 140 -2.90 19.75 3.16
N ALA A 141 -2.31 19.37 2.03
CA ALA A 141 -0.96 18.81 2.01
C ALA A 141 0.07 19.83 2.50
N GLY A 142 -0.07 21.09 2.10
CA GLY A 142 0.78 22.21 2.53
C GLY A 142 0.75 22.41 4.04
N ASP A 143 -0.44 22.41 4.66
CA ASP A 143 -0.61 22.56 6.11
C ASP A 143 0.00 21.37 6.87
N MET A 144 -0.20 20.14 6.39
CA MET A 144 0.36 18.93 6.99
C MET A 144 1.89 18.90 6.93
N ILE A 145 2.48 19.45 5.86
CA ILE A 145 3.94 19.61 5.73
C ILE A 145 4.42 20.74 6.63
N HIS A 146 3.75 21.88 6.63
CA HIS A 146 4.12 23.05 7.43
C HIS A 146 4.15 22.74 8.93
N THR A 147 3.17 21.97 9.40
CA THR A 147 3.07 21.53 10.80
C THR A 147 4.01 20.38 11.16
N GLY A 148 4.71 19.80 10.18
CA GLY A 148 5.62 18.68 10.39
C GLY A 148 4.91 17.34 10.64
N VAL A 149 3.59 17.27 10.39
CA VAL A 149 2.83 16.01 10.50
C VAL A 149 3.26 15.03 9.42
N ILE A 150 3.66 15.50 8.23
CA ILE A 150 4.26 14.71 7.15
C ILE A 150 5.46 15.45 6.52
N GLU A 151 6.42 14.71 5.96
CA GLU A 151 7.53 15.32 5.17
C GLU A 151 7.11 15.56 3.70
N GLU A 152 6.29 14.67 3.16
CA GLU A 152 5.78 14.73 1.80
C GLU A 152 4.39 14.07 1.70
N PHE A 153 3.64 14.41 0.64
CA PHE A 153 2.30 13.85 0.40
C PHE A 153 2.28 12.31 0.28
N SER A 154 3.43 11.67 -0.02
CA SER A 154 3.53 10.21 -0.06
C SER A 154 3.21 9.57 1.30
N GLU A 155 3.37 10.31 2.41
CA GLU A 155 3.12 9.87 3.78
C GLU A 155 1.67 10.01 4.25
N VAL A 156 0.77 10.58 3.44
CA VAL A 156 -0.67 10.53 3.71
C VAL A 156 -1.14 9.09 3.53
N ARG A 157 -1.66 8.49 4.61
CA ARG A 157 -2.03 7.06 4.68
C ARG A 157 -3.51 6.79 4.43
N TRP A 158 -4.18 7.64 3.64
CA TRP A 158 -5.59 7.42 3.33
C TRP A 158 -5.84 6.10 2.59
N ASP A 159 -6.99 5.49 2.84
CA ASP A 159 -7.42 4.23 2.20
C ASP A 159 -7.49 4.34 0.67
N VAL A 160 -7.90 5.52 0.20
CA VAL A 160 -7.88 5.91 -1.22
C VAL A 160 -7.31 7.31 -1.30
N ARG A 161 -6.30 7.52 -2.16
CA ARG A 161 -5.65 8.82 -2.32
C ARG A 161 -5.21 9.09 -3.75
N PRO A 162 -5.22 10.35 -4.20
CA PRO A 162 -4.54 10.74 -5.42
C PRO A 162 -3.03 10.47 -5.30
N SER A 163 -2.35 10.33 -6.43
CA SER A 163 -0.88 10.29 -6.49
C SER A 163 -0.40 11.34 -7.48
N PRO A 164 0.03 12.53 -7.01
CA PRO A 164 0.51 13.61 -7.89
C PRO A 164 1.76 13.24 -8.68
N GLN A 165 2.49 12.23 -8.23
CA GLN A 165 3.81 11.84 -8.72
C GLN A 165 3.77 10.53 -9.54
N ALA A 166 2.59 10.02 -9.93
CA ALA A 166 2.50 8.83 -10.75
C ALA A 166 3.28 9.05 -12.04
N ARG A 167 4.54 8.58 -12.06
CA ARG A 167 5.46 8.72 -13.17
C ARG A 167 4.75 8.17 -14.39
N HIS A 168 4.69 8.94 -15.47
CA HIS A 168 4.32 8.40 -16.77
C HIS A 168 5.24 7.20 -17.04
N HIS A 169 4.74 5.98 -16.87
CA HIS A 169 5.34 4.80 -17.45
C HIS A 169 5.20 4.92 -18.97
N ARG A 170 6.09 5.71 -19.60
CA ARG A 170 6.40 5.52 -21.01
C ARG A 170 6.96 4.11 -21.10
N GLY A 171 6.19 3.21 -21.71
CA GLY A 171 6.37 1.78 -21.64
C GLY A 171 7.81 1.32 -21.78
N THR A 172 8.30 0.62 -20.77
CA THR A 172 9.32 -0.40 -20.93
C THR A 172 8.70 -1.52 -21.76
N ARG A 173 8.62 -1.33 -23.09
CA ARG A 173 8.54 -2.48 -24.00
C ARG A 173 9.83 -3.25 -23.76
N LEU A 174 9.76 -4.28 -22.93
CA LEU A 174 10.75 -5.36 -22.94
C LEU A 174 10.68 -5.94 -24.35
N ARG A 175 11.53 -5.44 -25.25
CA ARG A 175 11.73 -6.07 -26.56
C ARG A 175 12.22 -7.48 -26.27
N ARG A 176 11.35 -8.48 -26.45
CA ARG A 176 11.76 -9.87 -26.69
C ARG A 176 12.73 -9.82 -27.88
N ARG A 177 14.03 -9.79 -27.61
CA ARG A 177 15.02 -10.20 -28.60
C ARG A 177 14.89 -11.71 -28.72
N HIS A 178 14.03 -12.11 -29.65
CA HIS A 178 14.17 -13.39 -30.31
C HIS A 178 15.48 -13.31 -31.09
N GLN A 179 16.44 -14.15 -30.76
CA GLN A 179 17.58 -14.42 -31.63
C GLN A 179 17.61 -15.93 -31.88
N PRO A 180 17.60 -16.36 -33.16
CA PRO A 180 17.50 -17.76 -33.53
C PRO A 180 18.87 -18.44 -33.62
N HIS A 181 18.80 -19.77 -33.49
CA HIS A 181 19.83 -20.81 -33.63
C HIS A 181 20.72 -21.08 -32.41
#